data_AF-A0A550HCW0-F1
#
_entry.id   AF-A0A550HCW0-F1
#
_cell.length_a   1.000
_cell.length_b   1.000
_cell.length_c   1.000
_cell.angle_alpha   90.00
_cell.angle_beta   90.00
_cell.angle_gamma   90.00
#
_symmetry.space_group_name_H-M   'P 1'
#
loop_
_entity.id
_entity.type
_entity.pdbx_description
1 polymer ?
#
loop_
_entity_poly.entity_id
_entity_poly.type
_entity_poly.pdbx_seq_one_letter_code
_entity_poly.pdbx_strand_id
1 'polypeptide(L)'
;FVVEALSPCSPDEVVWVSAETGSDMSALQLLRINLLLQEDVNAQEYARATALDRGFRAWASASTGIYLAELTGYFEGKGLPIVIPWLIVVLNVVVTMMNAYYERRHEIMIYSSIGMNPRHISSIFLSEAAVIGVLGGCVGYLFGLGAYKLIYILTPALQVKQKISAVWSFAAIGISMMAVIIGGLSALKNSTSITPSLQRRWVIDKRQESTDETRIVIPVQVYEEEIGEYIDFLDAKLEQGKKGHLMMVRMPKKTQTGEHSWEYSFIYSSSDPQISPLYTRNRLTVEKNGENTYTTILFTRGESDSLKQAGSFIRQIGLDWSLQREKGEH
;
A
#
# COMPACT_ATOMS: atom_id res chain seq x y z
N PHE A 1 -7.59 53.90 -1.23
CA PHE A 1 -8.56 54.71 -1.97
C PHE A 1 -8.13 54.74 -3.43
N VAL A 2 -8.64 53.79 -4.23
CA VAL A 2 -8.50 53.90 -5.69
C VAL A 2 -9.57 54.89 -6.11
N VAL A 3 -9.16 56.14 -6.34
CA VAL A 3 -10.00 57.13 -7.00
C VAL A 3 -9.85 56.86 -8.50
N GLU A 4 -10.55 55.84 -9.00
CA GLU A 4 -10.83 55.74 -10.43
C GLU A 4 -11.80 56.88 -10.74
N ALA A 5 -11.26 58.07 -11.02
CA ALA A 5 -12.05 59.21 -11.40
C ALA A 5 -12.65 58.93 -12.78
N LEU A 6 -13.97 58.98 -12.87
CA LEU A 6 -14.66 59.16 -14.15
C LEU A 6 -14.10 60.45 -14.76
N SER A 7 -13.26 60.33 -15.79
CA SER A 7 -12.82 61.52 -16.53
C SER A 7 -14.07 62.11 -17.20
N PRO A 8 -14.37 63.41 -17.01
CA PRO A 8 -15.45 64.05 -17.72
C PRO A 8 -15.13 63.97 -19.22
N CYS A 9 -16.04 63.36 -19.98
CA CYS A 9 -15.95 63.29 -21.43
C CYS A 9 -16.76 64.45 -22.00
N SER A 10 -16.17 65.21 -22.92
CA SER A 10 -16.90 66.29 -23.58
C SER A 10 -17.93 65.69 -24.55
N PRO A 11 -19.11 66.29 -24.74
CA PRO A 11 -20.11 65.78 -25.68
C PRO A 11 -19.58 65.59 -27.11
N ASP A 12 -18.54 66.35 -27.47
CA ASP A 12 -17.89 66.33 -28.79
C ASP A 12 -17.02 65.08 -29.02
N GLU A 13 -16.72 64.32 -27.96
CA GLU A 13 -15.94 63.08 -27.98
C GLU A 13 -16.81 61.82 -27.98
N VAL A 14 -18.15 61.96 -27.88
CA VAL A 14 -19.08 60.82 -27.74
C VAL A 14 -19.94 60.64 -28.99
N VAL A 15 -19.81 59.48 -29.63
CA VAL A 15 -20.68 59.08 -30.74
C VAL A 15 -21.62 57.97 -30.28
N TRP A 16 -22.93 58.17 -30.47
CA TRP A 16 -23.95 57.15 -30.22
C TRP A 16 -24.23 56.39 -31.51
N VAL A 17 -23.98 55.09 -31.51
CA VAL A 17 -24.24 54.20 -32.64
C VAL A 17 -25.16 53.06 -32.21
N SER A 18 -25.88 52.47 -33.18
CA SER A 18 -26.63 51.24 -32.93
C SER A 18 -25.65 50.07 -32.70
N ALA A 19 -26.11 49.04 -31.99
CA ALA A 19 -25.29 47.87 -31.71
C ALA A 19 -24.81 47.16 -33.00
N GLU A 20 -25.66 47.11 -34.03
CA GLU A 20 -25.34 46.53 -35.34
C GLU A 20 -24.24 47.31 -36.06
N THR A 21 -24.33 48.65 -36.08
CA THR A 21 -23.30 49.50 -36.69
C THR A 21 -21.98 49.47 -35.90
N GLY A 22 -22.06 49.35 -34.58
CA GLY A 22 -20.89 49.23 -33.71
C GLY A 22 -20.14 47.90 -33.89
N SER A 23 -20.83 46.79 -34.19
CA SER A 23 -20.19 45.48 -34.40
C SER A 23 -19.37 45.39 -35.68
N ASP A 24 -19.69 46.21 -36.68
CA ASP A 24 -18.97 46.25 -37.97
C ASP A 24 -17.70 47.12 -37.91
N MET A 25 -17.55 47.91 -36.84
CA MET A 25 -16.37 48.77 -36.63
C MET A 25 -15.23 47.96 -36.00
N SER A 26 -14.35 47.41 -36.84
CA SER A 26 -13.19 46.59 -36.45
C SER A 26 -12.14 47.29 -35.56
N ALA A 27 -12.19 48.63 -35.46
CA ALA A 27 -11.28 49.44 -34.66
C ALA A 27 -11.74 49.68 -33.21
N LEU A 28 -12.96 49.26 -32.83
CA LEU A 28 -13.50 49.49 -31.49
C LEU A 28 -13.19 48.32 -30.55
N GLN A 29 -12.80 48.65 -29.32
CA GLN A 29 -12.66 47.67 -28.23
C GLN A 29 -13.79 47.86 -27.22
N LEU A 30 -14.37 46.73 -26.78
CA LEU A 30 -15.40 46.76 -25.75
C LEU A 30 -14.77 47.09 -24.39
N LEU A 31 -15.01 48.30 -23.90
CA LEU A 31 -14.45 48.78 -22.63
C LEU A 31 -15.40 48.56 -21.45
N ARG A 32 -16.71 48.77 -21.65
CA ARG A 32 -17.73 48.63 -20.60
C ARG A 32 -19.06 48.17 -21.19
N ILE A 33 -19.78 47.34 -20.45
CA ILE A 33 -21.18 47.02 -20.72
C ILE A 33 -22.01 47.64 -19.60
N ASN A 34 -22.92 48.52 -19.94
CA ASN A 34 -23.91 49.05 -19.00
C ASN A 34 -25.20 48.25 -19.18
N LEU A 35 -25.68 47.64 -18.12
CA LEU A 35 -26.92 46.88 -18.11
C LEU A 35 -27.95 47.66 -17.30
N LEU A 36 -29.12 47.89 -17.91
CA LEU A 36 -30.29 48.36 -17.18
C LEU A 36 -31.06 47.13 -16.69
N LEU A 37 -31.11 46.97 -15.37
CA LEU A 37 -31.85 45.88 -14.73
C LEU A 37 -33.33 46.23 -14.61
N GLN A 38 -34.19 45.22 -14.62
CA GLN A 38 -35.61 45.38 -14.29
C GLN A 38 -35.78 45.79 -12.82
N GLU A 39 -36.86 46.50 -12.50
CA GLU A 39 -37.09 47.14 -11.18
C GLU A 39 -37.12 46.14 -10.01
N ASP A 40 -37.37 44.86 -10.28
CA ASP A 40 -37.44 43.76 -9.32
C ASP A 40 -36.08 43.14 -8.97
N VAL A 41 -35.02 43.46 -9.73
CA VAL A 41 -33.68 42.89 -9.53
C VAL A 41 -32.80 43.84 -8.72
N ASN A 42 -32.29 43.35 -7.58
CA ASN A 42 -31.36 44.11 -6.77
C ASN A 42 -29.99 44.25 -7.46
N ALA A 43 -29.69 45.46 -7.95
CA ALA A 43 -28.45 45.76 -8.66
C ALA A 43 -27.18 45.46 -7.84
N GLN A 44 -27.23 45.62 -6.51
CA GLN A 44 -26.09 45.34 -5.64
C GLN A 44 -25.79 43.85 -5.53
N GLU A 45 -26.83 43.03 -5.41
CA GLU A 45 -26.70 41.57 -5.34
C GLU A 45 -26.24 41.00 -6.68
N TYR A 46 -26.77 41.54 -7.78
CA TYR A 46 -26.33 41.17 -9.13
C TYR A 46 -24.86 41.55 -9.39
N ALA A 47 -24.42 42.74 -8.98
CA ALA A 47 -23.02 43.15 -9.10
C ALA A 47 -22.08 42.27 -8.26
N ARG A 48 -22.47 41.94 -7.03
CA ARG A 48 -21.74 40.99 -6.17
C ARG A 48 -21.65 39.61 -6.80
N ALA A 49 -22.75 39.06 -7.28
CA ALA A 49 -22.79 37.76 -7.94
C ALA A 49 -21.92 37.74 -9.20
N THR A 50 -21.96 38.81 -10.00
CA THR A 50 -21.15 38.95 -11.22
C THR A 50 -19.66 39.04 -10.89
N ALA A 51 -19.28 39.79 -9.86
CA ALA A 51 -17.90 39.88 -9.40
C ALA A 51 -17.38 38.55 -8.85
N LEU A 52 -18.20 37.80 -8.11
CA LEU A 52 -17.84 36.50 -7.55
C LEU A 52 -17.84 35.36 -8.58
N ASP A 53 -18.74 35.37 -9.55
CA ASP A 53 -18.90 34.26 -10.50
C ASP A 53 -17.98 34.38 -11.70
N ARG A 54 -17.85 35.60 -12.25
CA ARG A 54 -17.09 35.86 -13.48
C ARG A 54 -15.80 36.62 -13.25
N GLY A 55 -15.54 37.12 -12.04
CA GLY A 55 -14.34 37.91 -11.73
C GLY A 55 -14.35 39.31 -12.38
N PHE A 56 -15.51 39.78 -12.85
CA PHE A 56 -15.63 41.12 -13.43
C PHE A 56 -15.69 42.18 -12.33
N ARG A 57 -15.13 43.36 -12.59
CA ARG A 57 -15.43 44.55 -11.79
C ARG A 57 -16.81 45.04 -12.18
N ALA A 58 -17.72 45.11 -11.19
CA ALA A 58 -19.09 45.53 -11.42
C ALA A 58 -19.43 46.74 -10.56
N TRP A 59 -19.91 47.80 -11.21
CA TRP A 59 -20.48 48.97 -10.54
C TRP A 59 -22.00 48.78 -10.46
N ALA A 60 -22.57 48.92 -9.26
CA ALA A 60 -24.01 48.95 -9.03
C ALA A 60 -24.43 50.35 -8.59
N SER A 61 -25.40 50.92 -9.29
CA SER A 61 -26.09 52.14 -8.86
C SER A 61 -27.32 51.73 -8.06
N ALA A 62 -27.40 52.15 -6.80
CA ALA A 62 -28.57 51.99 -5.95
C ALA A 62 -29.06 53.35 -5.44
N SER A 63 -30.28 53.41 -4.91
CA SER A 63 -30.87 54.65 -4.38
C SER A 63 -30.03 55.31 -3.27
N THR A 64 -29.17 54.54 -2.61
CA THR A 64 -28.28 54.97 -1.52
C THR A 64 -26.87 55.35 -1.98
N GLY A 65 -26.51 55.14 -3.25
CA GLY A 65 -25.20 55.47 -3.81
C GLY A 65 -24.67 54.45 -4.83
N ILE A 66 -23.42 54.66 -5.26
CA ILE A 66 -22.71 53.79 -6.21
C ILE A 66 -21.80 52.84 -5.43
N TYR A 67 -21.96 51.53 -5.66
CA TYR A 67 -21.17 50.48 -5.03
C TYR A 67 -20.27 49.80 -6.06
N LEU A 68 -18.99 49.61 -5.72
CA LEU A 68 -18.05 48.81 -6.49
C LEU A 68 -17.96 47.41 -5.89
N ALA A 69 -18.27 46.38 -6.67
CA ALA A 69 -18.01 44.98 -6.35
C ALA A 69 -16.78 44.50 -7.14
N GLU A 70 -15.71 44.17 -6.42
CA GLU A 70 -14.47 43.65 -6.99
C GLU A 70 -13.94 42.48 -6.16
N LEU A 71 -13.51 41.41 -6.85
CA LEU A 71 -12.86 40.26 -6.24
C LEU A 71 -11.35 40.57 -6.08
N THR A 72 -10.94 41.01 -4.89
CA THR A 72 -9.57 41.53 -4.65
C THR A 72 -8.53 40.45 -4.36
N GLY A 73 -8.93 39.25 -3.92
CA GLY A 73 -8.01 38.13 -3.72
C GLY A 73 -8.77 36.81 -3.62
N TYR A 74 -8.34 35.80 -4.39
CA TYR A 74 -8.83 34.44 -4.28
C TYR A 74 -7.66 33.49 -4.00
N PHE A 75 -7.79 32.68 -2.95
CA PHE A 75 -6.83 31.62 -2.66
C PHE A 75 -7.30 30.35 -3.38
N GLU A 76 -6.89 30.17 -4.63
CA GLU A 76 -7.17 28.92 -5.36
C GLU A 76 -6.10 27.88 -4.98
N GLY A 77 -6.41 27.04 -4.00
CA GLY A 77 -5.60 25.85 -3.71
C GLY A 77 -5.77 24.83 -4.84
N LYS A 78 -5.02 24.96 -5.94
CA LYS A 78 -4.93 23.97 -7.01
C LYS A 78 -3.60 23.21 -6.90
N GLY A 79 -3.67 21.87 -6.93
CA GLY A 79 -2.49 21.01 -7.04
C GLY A 79 -2.04 20.33 -5.73
N LEU A 80 -0.73 20.34 -5.49
CA LEU A 80 0.00 19.51 -4.50
C LEU A 80 -0.56 19.50 -3.06
N PRO A 81 -1.10 20.62 -2.50
CA PRO A 81 -1.62 20.62 -1.12
C PRO A 81 -2.81 19.69 -0.90
N ILE A 82 -3.59 19.39 -1.95
CA ILE A 82 -4.74 18.48 -1.88
C ILE A 82 -4.29 17.02 -2.08
N VAL A 83 -3.24 16.81 -2.88
CA VAL A 83 -2.75 15.47 -3.22
C VAL A 83 -2.19 14.74 -2.00
N ILE A 84 -1.47 15.45 -1.12
CA ILE A 84 -0.83 14.81 0.04
C ILE A 84 -1.88 14.24 1.02
N PRO A 85 -2.85 15.02 1.55
CA PRO A 85 -3.90 14.47 2.42
C PRO A 85 -4.70 13.37 1.75
N TRP A 86 -5.00 13.53 0.45
CA TRP A 86 -5.73 12.53 -0.32
C TRP A 86 -4.98 11.20 -0.38
N LEU A 87 -3.68 11.23 -0.65
CA LEU A 87 -2.83 10.04 -0.69
C LEU A 87 -2.74 9.36 0.67
N ILE A 88 -2.63 10.14 1.76
CA ILE A 88 -2.66 9.62 3.13
C ILE A 88 -3.97 8.87 3.40
N VAL A 89 -5.11 9.43 3.00
CA VAL A 89 -6.42 8.78 3.17
C VAL A 89 -6.49 7.48 2.38
N VAL A 90 -6.07 7.48 1.10
CA VAL A 90 -6.07 6.26 0.27
C VAL A 90 -5.19 5.17 0.88
N LEU A 91 -3.98 5.51 1.34
CA LEU A 91 -3.09 4.56 2.01
C LEU A 91 -3.71 4.00 3.30
N ASN A 92 -4.37 4.84 4.09
CA ASN A 92 -5.03 4.41 5.32
C ASN A 92 -6.16 3.42 5.04
N VAL A 93 -6.97 3.67 4.00
CA VAL A 93 -8.00 2.73 3.52
C VAL A 93 -7.40 1.39 3.10
N VAL A 94 -6.27 1.41 2.37
CA VAL A 94 -5.58 0.17 1.97
C VAL A 94 -5.09 -0.62 3.19
N VAL A 95 -4.46 0.05 4.16
CA VAL A 95 -3.95 -0.59 5.38
C VAL A 95 -5.07 -1.17 6.25
N THR A 96 -6.16 -0.42 6.43
CA THR A 96 -7.32 -0.87 7.21
C THR A 96 -8.02 -2.05 6.54
N MET A 97 -8.19 -2.03 5.22
CA MET A 97 -8.76 -3.16 4.47
C MET A 97 -7.87 -4.41 4.55
N MET A 98 -6.56 -4.23 4.49
CA MET A 98 -5.59 -5.32 4.69
C MET A 98 -5.72 -5.92 6.10
N ASN A 99 -5.85 -5.10 7.15
CA ASN A 99 -6.04 -5.57 8.52
C ASN A 99 -7.36 -6.32 8.71
N ALA A 100 -8.47 -5.77 8.22
CA ALA A 100 -9.78 -6.42 8.29
C ALA A 100 -9.78 -7.80 7.61
N TYR A 101 -9.05 -7.94 6.50
CA TYR A 101 -8.87 -9.22 5.84
C TYR A 101 -8.04 -10.21 6.67
N TYR A 102 -6.95 -9.75 7.32
CA TYR A 102 -6.15 -10.60 8.20
C TYR A 102 -6.95 -11.19 9.35
N GLU A 103 -7.88 -10.43 9.92
CA GLU A 103 -8.78 -10.93 10.97
C GLU A 103 -9.72 -12.02 10.43
N ARG A 104 -10.19 -11.86 9.19
CA ARG A 104 -11.15 -12.77 8.54
C ARG A 104 -10.52 -13.94 7.80
N ARG A 105 -9.20 -14.10 7.84
CA ARG A 105 -8.49 -15.24 7.23
C ARG A 105 -9.01 -16.60 7.70
N HIS A 106 -9.52 -16.67 8.94
CA HIS A 106 -10.07 -17.91 9.49
C HIS A 106 -11.36 -18.33 8.77
N GLU A 107 -12.21 -17.37 8.42
CA GLU A 107 -13.44 -17.61 7.65
C GLU A 107 -13.13 -18.14 6.25
N ILE A 108 -12.08 -17.60 5.60
CA ILE A 108 -11.61 -18.03 4.29
C ILE A 108 -11.18 -19.50 4.31
N MET A 109 -10.49 -19.92 5.39
CA MET A 109 -10.11 -21.32 5.59
C MET A 109 -11.33 -22.22 5.79
N ILE A 110 -12.38 -21.75 6.48
CA ILE A 110 -13.64 -22.49 6.64
C ILE A 110 -14.32 -22.65 5.28
N TYR A 111 -14.48 -21.58 4.49
CA TYR A 111 -15.11 -21.66 3.17
C TYR A 111 -14.34 -22.56 2.20
N SER A 112 -13.00 -22.52 2.26
CA SER A 112 -12.14 -23.43 1.49
C SER A 112 -12.31 -24.89 1.91
N SER A 113 -12.48 -25.15 3.22
CA SER A 113 -12.68 -26.51 3.76
C SER A 113 -14.03 -27.12 3.35
N ILE A 114 -15.03 -26.28 3.07
CA ILE A 114 -16.34 -26.70 2.52
C ILE A 114 -16.26 -26.92 1.00
N GLY A 115 -15.10 -26.68 0.37
CA GLY A 115 -14.86 -26.89 -1.06
C GLY A 115 -15.23 -25.69 -1.93
N MET A 116 -15.41 -24.51 -1.35
CA MET A 116 -15.72 -23.31 -2.13
C MET A 116 -14.51 -22.87 -2.97
N ASN A 117 -14.74 -22.59 -4.26
CA ASN A 117 -13.71 -22.10 -5.17
C ASN A 117 -13.14 -20.76 -4.66
N PRO A 118 -11.80 -20.58 -4.57
CA PRO A 118 -11.16 -19.33 -4.17
C PRO A 118 -11.69 -18.08 -4.90
N ARG A 119 -12.11 -18.22 -6.17
CA ARG A 119 -12.72 -17.12 -6.92
C ARG A 119 -14.06 -16.67 -6.33
N HIS A 120 -14.90 -17.60 -5.91
CA HIS A 120 -16.18 -17.27 -5.27
C HIS A 120 -15.96 -16.60 -3.92
N ILE A 121 -15.01 -17.11 -3.13
CA ILE A 121 -14.62 -16.49 -1.86
C ILE A 121 -14.18 -15.04 -2.10
N SER A 122 -13.28 -14.79 -3.06
CA SER A 122 -12.84 -13.44 -3.39
C SER A 122 -13.97 -12.51 -3.86
N SER A 123 -14.98 -13.04 -4.56
CA SER A 123 -16.12 -12.24 -5.04
C SER A 123 -17.01 -11.77 -3.89
N ILE A 124 -17.18 -12.58 -2.85
CA ILE A 124 -17.97 -12.21 -1.66
C ILE A 124 -17.27 -11.06 -0.93
N PHE A 125 -15.97 -11.19 -0.66
CA PHE A 125 -15.22 -10.12 0.00
C PHE A 125 -15.15 -8.83 -0.85
N LEU A 126 -15.02 -8.95 -2.17
CA LEU A 126 -15.06 -7.78 -3.05
C LEU A 126 -16.44 -7.10 -3.03
N SER A 127 -17.52 -7.88 -2.96
CA SER A 127 -18.88 -7.33 -2.85
C SER A 127 -19.09 -6.56 -1.55
N GLU A 128 -18.59 -7.09 -0.44
CA GLU A 128 -18.65 -6.41 0.86
C GLU A 128 -17.81 -5.12 0.84
N ALA A 129 -16.60 -5.19 0.29
CA ALA A 129 -15.74 -4.04 0.08
C ALA A 129 -16.46 -2.95 -0.74
N ALA A 130 -17.15 -3.32 -1.82
CA ALA A 130 -17.91 -2.38 -2.63
C ALA A 130 -19.04 -1.72 -1.83
N VAL A 131 -19.78 -2.47 -1.01
CA VAL A 131 -20.83 -1.92 -0.14
C VAL A 131 -20.26 -0.92 0.87
N ILE A 132 -19.14 -1.26 1.51
CA ILE A 132 -18.44 -0.37 2.45
C ILE A 132 -17.95 0.90 1.73
N GLY A 133 -17.39 0.76 0.53
CA GLY A 133 -16.93 1.88 -0.29
C GLY A 133 -18.06 2.83 -0.65
N VAL A 134 -19.20 2.32 -1.13
CA VAL A 134 -20.36 3.14 -1.47
C VAL A 134 -20.93 3.84 -0.25
N LEU A 135 -21.15 3.13 0.86
CA LEU A 135 -21.69 3.72 2.08
C LEU A 135 -20.75 4.76 2.67
N GLY A 136 -19.45 4.45 2.76
CA GLY A 136 -18.43 5.37 3.22
C GLY A 136 -18.30 6.61 2.34
N GLY A 137 -18.35 6.45 1.02
CA GLY A 137 -18.35 7.54 0.04
C GLY A 137 -19.58 8.44 0.18
N CYS A 138 -20.78 7.86 0.30
CA CYS A 138 -22.02 8.61 0.49
C CYS A 138 -22.00 9.41 1.81
N VAL A 139 -21.65 8.76 2.92
CA VAL A 139 -21.57 9.41 4.23
C VAL A 139 -20.49 10.49 4.22
N GLY A 140 -19.29 10.20 3.71
CA GLY A 140 -18.20 11.17 3.60
C GLY A 140 -18.56 12.39 2.75
N TYR A 141 -19.26 12.18 1.64
CA TYR A 141 -19.75 13.28 0.79
C TYR A 141 -20.75 14.18 1.52
N LEU A 142 -21.72 13.60 2.24
CA LEU A 142 -22.68 14.36 3.05
C LEU A 142 -22.00 15.15 4.16
N PHE A 143 -21.03 14.55 4.85
CA PHE A 143 -20.21 15.26 5.84
C PHE A 143 -19.39 16.39 5.21
N GLY A 144 -18.82 16.18 4.02
CA GLY A 144 -18.12 17.22 3.26
C GLY A 144 -19.03 18.40 2.90
N LEU A 145 -20.28 18.13 2.50
CA LEU A 145 -21.28 19.17 2.26
C LEU A 145 -21.63 19.95 3.55
N GLY A 146 -21.79 19.23 4.66
CA GLY A 146 -22.03 19.84 5.97
C GLY A 146 -20.87 20.72 6.46
N ALA A 147 -19.63 20.32 6.15
CA ALA A 147 -18.44 21.05 6.55
C ALA A 147 -18.38 22.48 5.97
N TYR A 148 -18.95 22.73 4.77
CA TYR A 148 -19.04 24.09 4.23
C TYR A 148 -19.85 25.03 5.13
N LYS A 149 -20.96 24.56 5.71
CA LYS A 149 -21.74 25.36 6.66
C LYS A 149 -20.95 25.63 7.93
N LEU A 150 -20.19 24.65 8.41
CA LEU A 150 -19.36 24.79 9.61
C LEU A 150 -18.24 25.82 9.40
N ILE A 151 -17.58 25.80 8.24
CA ILE A 151 -16.54 26.79 7.88
C ILE A 151 -17.13 28.19 7.79
N TYR A 152 -18.32 28.35 7.22
CA TYR A 152 -19.00 29.64 7.16
C TYR A 152 -19.31 30.22 8.56
N ILE A 153 -19.72 29.37 9.50
CA ILE A 153 -19.97 29.76 10.90
C ILE A 153 -18.68 30.19 11.59
N LEU A 154 -17.59 29.45 11.39
CA LEU A 154 -16.31 29.70 12.06
C LEU A 154 -15.53 30.87 11.44
N THR A 155 -15.67 31.10 10.14
CA THR A 155 -14.95 32.16 9.41
C THR A 155 -15.86 32.90 8.44
N PRO A 156 -16.70 33.85 8.91
CA PRO A 156 -17.66 34.57 8.08
C PRO A 156 -17.03 35.41 6.94
N ALA A 157 -15.74 35.75 7.08
CA ALA A 157 -14.98 36.51 6.09
C ALA A 157 -14.58 35.69 4.85
N LEU A 158 -14.59 34.35 4.93
CA LEU A 158 -14.28 33.47 3.80
C LEU A 158 -15.58 33.00 3.15
N GLN A 159 -15.97 33.64 2.05
CA GLN A 159 -17.06 33.15 1.20
C GLN A 159 -16.56 31.93 0.42
N VAL A 160 -16.80 30.74 0.97
CA VAL A 160 -16.48 29.48 0.30
C VAL A 160 -17.57 29.17 -0.73
N LYS A 161 -17.22 29.26 -2.02
CA LYS A 161 -18.13 28.89 -3.10
C LYS A 161 -18.38 27.37 -3.06
N GLN A 162 -19.61 26.97 -2.77
CA GLN A 162 -20.05 25.60 -2.93
C GLN A 162 -20.16 25.27 -4.42
N LYS A 163 -19.10 24.74 -5.03
CA LYS A 163 -19.20 24.09 -6.35
C LYS A 163 -19.79 22.69 -6.16
N ILE A 164 -21.09 22.62 -5.92
CA ILE A 164 -21.84 21.36 -5.98
C ILE A 164 -22.01 21.02 -7.46
N SER A 165 -21.09 20.22 -7.99
CA SER A 165 -21.25 19.62 -9.32
C SER A 165 -21.59 18.14 -9.16
N ALA A 166 -22.56 17.68 -9.93
CA ALA A 166 -22.86 16.25 -10.05
C ALA A 166 -21.61 15.44 -10.41
N VAL A 167 -20.74 16.00 -11.27
CA VAL A 167 -19.49 15.37 -11.70
C VAL A 167 -18.55 15.10 -10.51
N TRP A 168 -18.36 16.07 -9.62
CA TRP A 168 -17.50 15.91 -8.44
C TRP A 168 -18.08 14.97 -7.40
N SER A 169 -19.40 14.85 -7.36
CA SER A 169 -20.13 13.94 -6.47
C SER A 169 -19.93 12.49 -6.90
N PHE A 170 -20.10 12.21 -8.21
CA PHE A 170 -19.79 10.90 -8.78
C PHE A 170 -18.29 10.58 -8.70
N ALA A 171 -17.41 11.56 -8.91
CA ALA A 171 -15.98 11.37 -8.77
C ALA A 171 -15.58 11.00 -7.33
N ALA A 172 -16.15 11.64 -6.31
CA ALA A 172 -15.87 11.31 -4.91
C ALA A 172 -16.26 9.88 -4.56
N ILE A 173 -17.46 9.45 -4.97
CA ILE A 173 -17.92 8.07 -4.78
C ILE A 173 -17.03 7.10 -5.56
N GLY A 174 -16.71 7.40 -6.83
CA GLY A 174 -15.84 6.58 -7.66
C GLY A 174 -14.43 6.41 -7.06
N ILE A 175 -13.85 7.49 -6.51
CA ILE A 175 -12.56 7.45 -5.83
C ILE A 175 -12.62 6.58 -4.57
N SER A 176 -13.67 6.71 -3.76
CA SER A 176 -13.84 5.88 -2.56
C SER A 176 -13.96 4.39 -2.91
N MET A 177 -14.74 4.08 -3.96
CA MET A 177 -14.92 2.74 -4.47
C MET A 177 -13.58 2.16 -4.97
N MET A 178 -12.84 2.93 -5.76
CA MET A 178 -11.52 2.52 -6.27
C MET A 178 -10.51 2.25 -5.15
N ALA A 179 -10.44 3.12 -4.14
CA ALA A 179 -9.54 2.95 -3.01
C ALA A 179 -9.82 1.65 -2.24
N VAL A 180 -11.11 1.34 -2.02
CA VAL A 180 -11.53 0.13 -1.32
C VAL A 180 -11.30 -1.12 -2.17
N ILE A 181 -11.58 -1.06 -3.47
CA ILE A 181 -11.29 -2.18 -4.40
C ILE A 181 -9.79 -2.46 -4.47
N ILE A 182 -8.94 -1.44 -4.57
CA ILE A 182 -7.48 -1.59 -4.58
C ILE A 182 -7.00 -2.20 -3.26
N GLY A 183 -7.52 -1.73 -2.12
CA GLY A 183 -7.24 -2.31 -0.81
C GLY A 183 -7.63 -3.79 -0.73
N GLY A 184 -8.84 -4.13 -1.20
CA GLY A 184 -9.35 -5.50 -1.23
C GLY A 184 -8.53 -6.41 -2.16
N LEU A 185 -8.21 -5.97 -3.37
CA LEU A 185 -7.41 -6.74 -4.34
C LEU A 185 -5.98 -6.98 -3.84
N SER A 186 -5.36 -5.99 -3.22
CA SER A 186 -4.02 -6.11 -2.63
C SER A 186 -4.01 -7.18 -1.53
N ALA A 187 -5.03 -7.19 -0.67
CA ALA A 187 -5.20 -8.20 0.37
C ALA A 187 -5.42 -9.61 -0.22
N LEU A 188 -6.25 -9.73 -1.26
CA LEU A 188 -6.53 -11.01 -1.93
C LEU A 188 -5.28 -11.60 -2.62
N LYS A 189 -4.49 -10.77 -3.32
CA LYS A 189 -3.29 -11.23 -4.05
C LYS A 189 -2.21 -11.78 -3.12
N ASN A 190 -2.03 -11.17 -1.95
CA ASN A 190 -1.08 -11.67 -0.96
C ASN A 190 -1.57 -12.98 -0.30
N SER A 191 -2.87 -13.28 -0.37
CA SER A 191 -3.48 -14.42 0.29
C SER A 191 -3.55 -15.70 -0.53
N THR A 192 -3.42 -15.68 -1.86
CA THR A 192 -3.27 -16.92 -2.65
C THR A 192 -1.99 -17.68 -2.30
N SER A 193 -1.07 -17.05 -1.55
CA SER A 193 0.09 -17.69 -0.92
C SER A 193 -0.23 -18.38 0.43
N ILE A 194 -1.41 -18.09 1.02
CA ILE A 194 -1.84 -18.52 2.35
C ILE A 194 -3.01 -19.53 2.25
N THR A 195 -3.11 -20.30 1.16
CA THR A 195 -3.87 -21.56 1.21
C THR A 195 -3.07 -22.57 2.04
N PRO A 196 -3.58 -23.06 3.19
CA PRO A 196 -2.86 -23.96 4.08
C PRO A 196 -2.76 -25.40 3.54
N SER A 197 -2.93 -25.62 2.23
CA SER A 197 -2.64 -26.93 1.63
C SER A 197 -1.14 -27.14 1.37
N LEU A 198 -0.32 -26.09 1.50
CA LEU A 198 1.14 -26.17 1.50
C LEU A 198 1.74 -26.08 2.91
N GLN A 199 1.07 -26.62 3.93
CA GLN A 199 1.72 -26.93 5.20
C GLN A 199 2.66 -28.14 5.06
N ARG A 200 3.73 -27.97 4.28
CA ARG A 200 5.00 -28.69 4.48
C ARG A 200 5.90 -27.88 5.43
N ARG A 201 5.31 -27.19 6.43
CA ARG A 201 6.06 -26.47 7.45
C ARG A 201 6.39 -27.44 8.58
N TRP A 202 7.62 -27.92 8.54
CA TRP A 202 8.21 -28.71 9.62
C TRP A 202 8.17 -27.92 10.94
N VAL A 203 7.78 -28.61 12.01
CA VAL A 203 7.71 -28.06 13.38
C VAL A 203 8.85 -28.69 14.18
N ILE A 204 9.64 -27.86 14.84
CA ILE A 204 10.66 -28.29 15.81
C ILE A 204 9.92 -28.85 17.02
N ASP A 205 10.14 -30.13 17.34
CA ASP A 205 9.55 -30.75 18.54
C ASP A 205 10.23 -30.14 19.79
N LYS A 206 9.46 -29.38 20.57
CA LYS A 206 9.94 -28.67 21.78
C LYS A 206 10.41 -29.61 22.90
N ARG A 207 10.26 -30.93 22.75
CA ARG A 207 10.69 -31.93 23.74
C ARG A 207 12.20 -32.19 23.77
N GLN A 208 13.00 -31.60 22.86
CA GLN A 208 14.45 -31.79 22.77
C GLN A 208 15.27 -30.53 23.12
N GLU A 209 14.73 -29.62 23.94
CA GLU A 209 15.48 -28.52 24.54
C GLU A 209 16.34 -29.05 25.71
N SER A 210 17.61 -29.35 25.44
CA SER A 210 18.64 -29.45 26.47
C SER A 210 19.27 -28.07 26.61
N THR A 211 19.35 -27.59 27.86
CA THR A 211 19.76 -26.31 28.48
C THR A 211 20.51 -25.21 27.68
N ASP A 212 21.07 -25.46 26.49
CA ASP A 212 21.76 -24.43 25.67
C ASP A 212 21.76 -24.69 24.13
N GLU A 213 21.35 -25.88 23.65
CA GLU A 213 21.39 -26.27 22.23
C GLU A 213 20.09 -27.00 21.79
N THR A 214 19.53 -26.63 20.64
CA THR A 214 18.39 -27.34 20.05
C THR A 214 18.90 -28.50 19.21
N ARG A 215 18.52 -29.72 19.60
CA ARG A 215 18.82 -30.95 18.85
C ARG A 215 17.78 -31.17 17.75
N ILE A 216 18.24 -31.36 16.53
CA ILE A 216 17.41 -31.62 15.35
C ILE A 216 17.93 -32.89 14.68
N VAL A 217 17.14 -33.96 14.71
CA VAL A 217 17.48 -35.20 14.01
C VAL A 217 17.08 -35.06 12.54
N ILE A 218 18.03 -35.25 11.64
CA ILE A 218 17.79 -35.18 10.21
C ILE A 218 17.26 -36.55 9.76
N PRO A 219 16.12 -36.62 9.06
CA PRO A 219 15.48 -37.89 8.68
C PRO A 219 16.18 -38.51 7.45
N VAL A 220 17.46 -38.81 7.59
CA VAL A 220 18.28 -39.50 6.59
C VAL A 220 19.02 -40.62 7.30
N GLN A 221 18.88 -41.83 6.76
CA GLN A 221 19.66 -43.00 7.17
C GLN A 221 20.71 -43.26 6.10
N VAL A 222 21.97 -43.27 6.50
CA VAL A 222 23.10 -43.53 5.60
C VAL A 222 23.67 -44.90 5.97
N TYR A 223 23.83 -45.79 5.00
CA TYR A 223 24.43 -47.10 5.26
C TYR A 223 25.94 -46.96 5.43
N GLU A 224 26.55 -47.88 6.18
CA GLU A 224 28.00 -47.89 6.43
C GLU A 224 28.84 -47.94 5.14
N GLU A 225 28.32 -48.57 4.08
CA GLU A 225 28.96 -48.64 2.77
C GLU A 225 28.98 -47.28 2.04
N GLU A 226 27.98 -46.43 2.30
CA GLU A 226 27.76 -45.15 1.61
C GLU A 226 28.35 -43.95 2.38
N ILE A 227 28.95 -44.20 3.56
CA ILE A 227 29.35 -43.12 4.47
C ILE A 227 30.41 -42.21 3.85
N GLY A 228 31.34 -42.77 3.06
CA GLY A 228 32.37 -42.00 2.36
C GLY A 228 31.76 -41.00 1.38
N GLU A 229 30.84 -41.47 0.54
CA GLU A 229 30.14 -40.64 -0.45
C GLU A 229 29.26 -39.56 0.21
N TYR A 230 28.59 -39.91 1.32
CA TYR A 230 27.78 -38.97 2.06
C TYR A 230 28.61 -37.83 2.69
N ILE A 231 29.78 -38.17 3.22
CA ILE A 231 30.71 -37.20 3.80
C ILE A 231 31.27 -36.25 2.72
N ASP A 232 31.64 -36.77 1.56
CA ASP A 232 32.09 -35.95 0.42
C ASP A 232 30.96 -35.05 -0.11
N PHE A 233 29.73 -35.56 -0.13
CA PHE A 233 28.53 -34.79 -0.49
C PHE A 233 28.27 -33.65 0.51
N LEU A 234 28.36 -33.92 1.82
CA LEU A 234 28.23 -32.89 2.86
C LEU A 234 29.31 -31.81 2.72
N ASP A 235 30.57 -32.21 2.48
CA ASP A 235 31.69 -31.29 2.25
C ASP A 235 31.40 -30.37 1.05
N ALA A 236 30.98 -30.93 -0.08
CA ALA A 236 30.64 -30.18 -1.28
C ALA A 236 29.47 -29.20 -1.06
N LYS A 237 28.42 -29.63 -0.36
CA LYS A 237 27.23 -28.80 -0.08
C LYS A 237 27.53 -27.67 0.90
N LEU A 238 28.33 -27.92 1.95
CA LEU A 238 28.76 -26.89 2.88
C LEU A 238 29.70 -25.88 2.24
N GLU A 239 30.60 -26.31 1.34
CA GLU A 239 31.44 -25.41 0.54
C GLU A 239 30.61 -24.58 -0.46
N GLN A 240 29.61 -25.18 -1.12
CA GLN A 240 28.67 -24.44 -1.97
C GLN A 240 27.89 -23.39 -1.16
N GLY A 241 27.53 -23.73 0.08
CA GLY A 241 26.89 -22.83 1.03
C GLY A 241 27.71 -21.59 1.39
N LYS A 242 29.04 -21.59 1.20
CA LYS A 242 29.86 -20.37 1.33
C LYS A 242 29.60 -19.35 0.21
N LYS A 243 29.21 -19.83 -0.99
CA LYS A 243 28.99 -19.01 -2.20
C LYS A 243 27.53 -18.57 -2.37
N GLY A 244 26.66 -18.91 -1.42
CA GLY A 244 25.25 -18.51 -1.45
C GLY A 244 25.09 -16.99 -1.31
N HIS A 245 24.24 -16.39 -2.16
CA HIS A 245 23.99 -14.94 -2.15
C HIS A 245 23.05 -14.49 -1.01
N LEU A 246 22.23 -15.40 -0.49
CA LEU A 246 21.18 -15.11 0.50
C LEU A 246 21.49 -15.69 1.88
N MET A 247 22.08 -16.89 1.94
CA MET A 247 22.48 -17.55 3.19
C MET A 247 23.90 -18.11 3.04
N MET A 248 24.74 -17.82 4.04
CA MET A 248 26.16 -18.15 3.99
C MET A 248 26.55 -19.07 5.15
N VAL A 249 27.16 -20.20 4.80
CA VAL A 249 27.92 -21.03 5.73
C VAL A 249 29.28 -20.38 5.93
N ARG A 250 29.67 -20.07 7.17
CA ARG A 250 30.97 -19.49 7.51
C ARG A 250 31.78 -20.46 8.34
N MET A 251 33.08 -20.53 8.03
CA MET A 251 34.08 -21.31 8.77
C MET A 251 33.69 -22.78 9.04
N PRO A 252 33.30 -23.58 8.02
CA PRO A 252 33.08 -25.00 8.24
C PRO A 252 34.41 -25.64 8.65
N LYS A 253 34.42 -26.27 9.82
CA LYS A 253 35.53 -27.07 10.32
C LYS A 253 35.05 -28.50 10.50
N LYS A 254 35.67 -29.42 9.78
CA LYS A 254 35.50 -30.86 9.94
C LYS A 254 36.49 -31.35 11.00
N THR A 255 36.00 -32.10 11.97
CA THR A 255 36.82 -32.80 12.97
C THR A 255 36.35 -34.25 13.02
N GLN A 256 37.28 -35.19 12.87
CA GLN A 256 36.98 -36.61 12.99
C GLN A 256 37.12 -36.99 14.45
N THR A 257 35.99 -37.25 15.11
CA THR A 257 35.93 -37.51 16.55
C THR A 257 35.86 -39.03 16.77
N GLY A 258 36.97 -39.73 16.46
CA GLY A 258 37.05 -41.20 16.54
C GLY A 258 36.97 -41.90 15.18
N GLU A 259 37.06 -43.23 15.18
CA GLU A 259 37.23 -44.03 13.95
C GLU A 259 36.01 -43.96 13.01
N HIS A 260 34.81 -43.74 13.57
CA HIS A 260 33.53 -43.77 12.85
C HIS A 260 32.58 -42.64 13.29
N SER A 261 33.10 -41.45 13.57
CA SER A 261 32.24 -40.28 13.81
C SER A 261 32.84 -38.98 13.28
N TRP A 262 32.00 -38.16 12.67
CA TRP A 262 32.38 -36.88 12.07
C TRP A 262 31.60 -35.74 12.69
N GLU A 263 32.31 -34.68 13.03
CA GLU A 263 31.73 -33.44 13.53
C GLU A 263 32.05 -32.27 12.61
N TYR A 264 31.01 -31.51 12.26
CA TYR A 264 31.07 -30.30 11.45
C TYR A 264 30.63 -29.11 12.28
N SER A 265 31.55 -28.19 12.54
CA SER A 265 31.25 -26.91 13.18
C SER A 265 31.16 -25.81 12.13
N PHE A 266 30.05 -25.09 12.07
CA PHE A 266 29.88 -23.96 11.15
C PHE A 266 28.94 -22.88 11.69
N ILE A 267 29.13 -21.66 11.21
CA ILE A 267 28.21 -20.55 11.48
C ILE A 267 27.27 -20.42 10.29
N TYR A 268 25.98 -20.29 10.54
CA TYR A 268 25.00 -20.00 9.50
C TYR A 268 24.44 -18.60 9.70
N SER A 269 24.62 -17.76 8.68
CA SER A 269 24.19 -16.36 8.71
C SER A 269 23.41 -15.95 7.47
N SER A 270 22.37 -15.14 7.65
CA SER A 270 21.70 -14.46 6.54
C SER A 270 22.52 -13.24 6.10
N SER A 271 22.66 -13.04 4.79
CA SER A 271 23.30 -11.85 4.19
C SER A 271 22.29 -10.83 3.64
N ASP A 272 20.99 -11.06 3.84
CA ASP A 272 19.93 -10.17 3.36
C ASP A 272 19.84 -8.89 4.24
N PRO A 273 20.05 -7.68 3.67
CA PRO A 273 19.94 -6.42 4.41
C PRO A 273 18.54 -6.13 4.96
N GLN A 274 17.49 -6.78 4.44
CA GLN A 274 16.10 -6.58 4.84
C GLN A 274 15.66 -7.54 5.97
N ILE A 275 16.42 -8.60 6.22
CA ILE A 275 16.12 -9.59 7.26
C ILE A 275 17.03 -9.29 8.45
N SER A 276 16.48 -9.29 9.67
CA SER A 276 17.27 -9.19 10.91
C SER A 276 18.47 -10.15 10.83
N PRO A 277 19.69 -9.76 11.26
CA PRO A 277 20.87 -10.60 11.12
C PRO A 277 20.68 -11.93 11.86
N LEU A 278 20.28 -12.96 11.11
CA LEU A 278 20.14 -14.32 11.63
C LEU A 278 21.55 -14.87 11.83
N TYR A 279 21.85 -15.33 13.03
CA TYR A 279 23.14 -15.90 13.39
C TYR A 279 22.92 -17.15 14.22
N THR A 280 23.31 -18.31 13.68
CA THR A 280 23.32 -19.56 14.44
C THR A 280 24.70 -20.19 14.43
N ARG A 281 25.07 -20.77 15.58
CA ARG A 281 26.21 -21.69 15.67
C ARG A 281 25.67 -23.10 15.57
N ASN A 282 26.24 -23.86 14.65
CA ASN A 282 25.76 -25.18 14.31
C ASN A 282 26.88 -26.19 14.47
N ARG A 283 26.55 -27.33 15.06
CA ARG A 283 27.39 -28.50 15.21
C ARG A 283 26.62 -29.68 14.65
N LEU A 284 27.04 -30.16 13.48
CA LEU A 284 26.43 -31.27 12.78
C LEU A 284 27.28 -32.51 13.03
N THR A 285 26.67 -33.54 13.59
CA THR A 285 27.31 -34.79 13.98
C THR A 285 26.76 -35.92 13.13
N VAL A 286 27.65 -36.78 12.64
CA VAL A 286 27.31 -38.01 11.94
C VAL A 286 27.84 -39.16 12.79
N GLU A 287 26.93 -39.89 13.43
CA GLU A 287 27.25 -40.93 14.41
C GLU A 287 26.61 -42.26 14.00
N LYS A 288 27.28 -43.37 14.30
CA LYS A 288 26.75 -44.71 14.08
C LYS A 288 25.57 -44.96 15.03
N ASN A 289 24.43 -45.34 14.46
CA ASN A 289 23.18 -45.61 15.17
C ASN A 289 22.64 -46.95 14.66
N GLY A 290 22.98 -48.05 15.35
CA GLY A 290 22.67 -49.43 14.94
C GLY A 290 23.86 -50.20 14.35
N GLU A 291 23.61 -51.42 13.86
CA GLU A 291 24.66 -52.31 13.34
C GLU A 291 25.31 -51.78 12.05
N ASN A 292 24.53 -51.20 11.11
CA ASN A 292 25.01 -50.79 9.77
C ASN A 292 24.58 -49.39 9.30
N THR A 293 24.05 -48.53 10.19
CA THR A 293 23.48 -47.23 9.81
C THR A 293 24.07 -46.06 10.58
N TYR A 294 24.21 -44.92 9.91
CA TYR A 294 24.62 -43.64 10.46
C TYR A 294 23.43 -42.68 10.50
N THR A 295 23.32 -41.92 11.59
CA THR A 295 22.32 -40.86 11.75
C THR A 295 23.01 -39.51 11.81
N THR A 296 22.42 -38.53 11.14
CA THR A 296 22.89 -37.14 11.18
C THR A 296 22.07 -36.33 12.17
N ILE A 297 22.74 -35.71 13.14
CA ILE A 297 22.11 -34.88 14.18
C ILE A 297 22.71 -33.49 14.12
N LEU A 298 21.85 -32.49 13.97
CA LEU A 298 22.21 -31.08 14.03
C LEU A 298 21.94 -30.53 15.42
N PHE A 299 22.97 -29.99 16.06
CA PHE A 299 22.87 -29.17 17.26
C PHE A 299 23.00 -27.70 16.84
N THR A 300 22.00 -26.89 17.14
CA THR A 300 21.97 -25.49 16.73
C THR A 300 21.63 -24.58 17.90
N ARG A 301 22.32 -23.43 17.96
CA ARG A 301 22.16 -22.41 18.99
C ARG A 301 21.89 -21.05 18.36
N GLY A 302 20.80 -20.40 18.77
CA GLY A 302 20.36 -19.10 18.26
C GLY A 302 18.89 -18.80 18.60
N GLU A 303 18.36 -17.73 18.02
CA GLU A 303 16.95 -17.33 18.20
C GLU A 303 15.99 -18.28 17.44
N SER A 304 14.75 -18.45 17.95
CA SER A 304 13.73 -19.38 17.41
C SER A 304 13.59 -19.37 15.88
N ASP A 305 13.57 -18.18 15.27
CA ASP A 305 13.40 -18.07 13.82
C ASP A 305 14.69 -18.40 13.04
N SER A 306 15.85 -18.16 13.64
CA SER A 306 17.16 -18.55 13.10
C SER A 306 17.35 -20.08 13.15
N LEU A 307 16.91 -20.72 14.23
CA LEU A 307 16.97 -22.19 14.41
C LEU A 307 16.19 -22.93 13.32
N LYS A 308 14.99 -22.43 12.97
CA LYS A 308 14.16 -23.03 11.91
C LYS A 308 14.85 -22.99 10.56
N GLN A 309 15.53 -21.89 10.23
CA GLN A 309 16.21 -21.75 8.95
C GLN A 309 17.45 -22.66 8.86
N ALA A 310 18.28 -22.69 9.90
CA ALA A 310 19.43 -23.59 9.95
C ALA A 310 19.01 -25.07 9.86
N GLY A 311 17.95 -25.46 10.59
CA GLY A 311 17.36 -26.79 10.50
C GLY A 311 16.81 -27.11 9.12
N SER A 312 16.12 -26.16 8.47
CA SER A 312 15.61 -26.32 7.11
C SER A 312 16.73 -26.52 6.08
N PHE A 313 17.84 -25.77 6.22
CA PHE A 313 18.98 -25.87 5.32
C PHE A 313 19.63 -27.26 5.35
N ILE A 314 19.96 -27.76 6.54
CA ILE A 314 20.57 -29.09 6.68
C ILE A 314 19.59 -30.20 6.27
N ARG A 315 18.30 -30.05 6.56
CA ARG A 315 17.30 -31.02 6.12
C ARG A 315 17.14 -31.04 4.60
N GLN A 316 17.24 -29.91 3.93
CA GLN A 316 17.25 -29.84 2.47
C GLN A 316 18.46 -30.58 1.89
N ILE A 317 19.64 -30.43 2.49
CA ILE A 317 20.83 -31.22 2.12
C ILE A 317 20.56 -32.72 2.28
N GLY A 318 19.93 -33.12 3.39
CA GLY A 318 19.55 -34.52 3.60
C GLY A 318 18.56 -35.07 2.56
N LEU A 319 17.58 -34.26 2.14
CA LEU A 319 16.64 -34.62 1.08
C LEU A 319 17.31 -34.69 -0.31
N ASP A 320 18.24 -33.76 -0.59
CA ASP A 320 19.02 -33.77 -1.82
C ASP A 320 19.85 -35.07 -1.92
N TRP A 321 20.42 -35.52 -0.80
CA TRP A 321 21.12 -36.81 -0.72
C TRP A 321 20.20 -37.98 -1.03
N SER A 322 19.01 -38.06 -0.40
CA SER A 322 18.08 -39.17 -0.65
C SER A 322 17.60 -39.20 -2.11
N LEU A 323 17.41 -38.03 -2.74
CA LEU A 323 17.03 -37.92 -4.15
C LEU A 323 18.16 -38.30 -5.11
N GLN A 324 19.41 -37.99 -4.75
CA GLN A 324 20.57 -38.36 -5.58
C GLN A 324 20.81 -39.86 -5.55
N ARG A 325 20.58 -40.49 -4.39
CA ARG A 325 20.65 -41.95 -4.22
C ARG A 325 19.65 -42.70 -5.11
N GLU A 326 18.37 -42.29 -5.11
CA GLU A 326 17.33 -42.91 -5.96
C GLU A 326 17.66 -42.85 -7.46
N LYS A 327 18.42 -41.84 -7.90
CA LYS A 327 18.84 -41.71 -9.31
C LYS A 327 20.06 -42.55 -9.68
N GLY A 328 20.85 -42.99 -8.70
CA GLY A 328 22.03 -43.84 -8.92
C GLY A 328 21.69 -45.33 -9.01
N GLU A 329 20.51 -45.73 -8.53
CA GLU A 329 20.02 -47.13 -8.55
C GLU A 329 19.24 -47.50 -9.83
N HIS A 330 19.09 -46.58 -10.80
CA HIS A 330 18.44 -46.79 -12.10
C HIS A 330 19.42 -46.66 -13.28
#